data_AF-A0A9E4FH65-F1
#
_entry.id   AF-A0A9E4FH65-F1
#
_cell.length_a   1.000
_cell.length_b   1.000
_cell.length_c   1.000
_cell.angle_alpha   90.00
_cell.angle_beta   90.00
_cell.angle_gamma   90.00
#
_symmetry.space_group_name_H-M   'P 1'
#
loop_
_entity.id
_entity.type
_entity.pdbx_description
1 polymer ?
#
loop_
_entity_poly.entity_id
_entity_poly.type
_entity_poly.pdbx_seq_one_letter_code
_entity_poly.pdbx_strand_id
1 'polypeptide(L)'
;MNATDRTPLNVGLGDAPELLIEASAGTGKTYALTTLAARLLVEKRVEIGELLVVTFTIAATGELRDRIRATLRAALGRAKGEVADSDRQAVDLLERWQGLGIDRADIARLLDLALLDLDRANVMTIHGFCQRVLGDFAFDGGLPFAFEVAGDGADTLHAAVTDEWRRWAYPASSLLVRYAMKKGFAADELAGWVSGYVARLDLEIVGADTSTEAASSGLDGLEDAWRAAVRKAR
;
A
#
# COMPACT_ATOMS: atom_id res chain seq x y z
N MET A 1 -10.73 -32.85 -10.14
CA MET A 1 -9.88 -31.94 -10.95
C MET A 1 -8.50 -31.93 -10.34
N ASN A 2 -7.48 -32.36 -11.07
CA ASN A 2 -6.09 -32.43 -10.59
C ASN A 2 -5.50 -31.01 -10.45
N ALA A 3 -4.58 -30.83 -9.51
CA ALA A 3 -3.88 -29.54 -9.29
C ALA A 3 -3.14 -29.03 -10.54
N THR A 4 -2.82 -29.92 -11.48
CA THR A 4 -2.15 -29.65 -12.76
C THR A 4 -3.01 -28.92 -13.80
N ASP A 5 -4.30 -28.72 -13.55
CA ASP A 5 -5.25 -28.12 -14.51
C ASP A 5 -5.56 -26.62 -14.22
N ARG A 6 -4.99 -26.08 -13.13
CA ARG A 6 -5.19 -24.68 -12.72
C ARG A 6 -4.08 -23.77 -13.23
N THR A 7 -4.04 -23.55 -14.54
CA THR A 7 -3.18 -22.53 -15.15
C THR A 7 -3.90 -21.18 -15.19
N PRO A 8 -3.17 -20.05 -15.34
CA PRO A 8 -3.79 -18.76 -15.60
C PRO A 8 -4.69 -18.75 -16.84
N LEU A 9 -4.50 -19.70 -17.77
CA LEU A 9 -5.33 -19.87 -18.95
C LEU A 9 -6.62 -20.65 -18.64
N ASN A 10 -6.61 -21.62 -17.72
CA ASN A 10 -7.73 -22.55 -17.53
C ASN A 10 -8.50 -22.37 -16.21
N VAL A 11 -7.98 -21.58 -15.29
CA VAL A 11 -8.69 -21.30 -14.03
C VAL A 11 -10.04 -20.63 -14.29
N GLY A 12 -11.08 -21.09 -13.58
CA GLY A 12 -12.43 -20.55 -13.71
C GLY A 12 -12.52 -19.10 -13.23
N LEU A 13 -13.19 -18.27 -14.02
CA LEU A 13 -13.43 -16.85 -13.72
C LEU A 13 -14.84 -16.64 -13.14
N GLY A 14 -15.28 -17.45 -12.18
CA GLY A 14 -16.66 -17.38 -11.63
C GLY A 14 -17.06 -16.01 -11.06
N ASP A 15 -18.21 -15.92 -10.37
CA ASP A 15 -18.71 -14.64 -9.87
C ASP A 15 -17.86 -14.05 -8.73
N ALA A 16 -17.07 -14.88 -8.02
CA ALA A 16 -16.08 -14.45 -7.04
C ALA A 16 -14.98 -15.52 -6.75
N PRO A 17 -14.14 -15.91 -7.72
CA PRO A 17 -13.08 -16.88 -7.48
C PRO A 17 -11.93 -16.22 -6.71
N GLU A 18 -11.71 -16.67 -5.47
CA GLU A 18 -10.44 -16.43 -4.79
C GLU A 18 -9.36 -17.31 -5.44
N LEU A 19 -8.44 -16.66 -6.16
CA LEU A 19 -7.31 -17.33 -6.79
C LEU A 19 -6.00 -16.86 -6.17
N LEU A 20 -5.34 -17.77 -5.45
CA LEU A 20 -3.97 -17.58 -5.02
C LEU A 20 -3.01 -18.15 -6.09
N ILE A 21 -2.15 -17.28 -6.61
CA ILE A 21 -1.08 -17.68 -7.53
C ILE A 21 0.24 -17.60 -6.77
N GLU A 22 0.72 -18.75 -6.32
CA GLU A 22 2.08 -18.86 -5.81
C GLU A 22 3.05 -18.87 -6.98
N ALA A 23 4.02 -17.96 -6.94
CA ALA A 23 5.02 -17.83 -7.97
C ALA A 23 6.32 -17.35 -7.34
N SER A 24 7.42 -17.99 -7.67
CA SER A 24 8.77 -17.56 -7.28
C SER A 24 9.30 -16.51 -8.26
N ALA A 25 10.50 -15.99 -8.02
CA ALA A 25 11.15 -15.11 -8.98
C ALA A 25 11.30 -15.81 -10.34
N GLY A 26 10.91 -15.14 -11.42
CA GLY A 26 11.05 -15.67 -12.78
C GLY A 26 10.01 -16.72 -13.22
N THR A 27 9.04 -17.10 -12.38
CA THR A 27 8.08 -18.18 -12.71
C THR A 27 6.78 -17.72 -13.38
N GLY A 28 6.79 -16.55 -14.04
CA GLY A 28 5.67 -16.11 -14.87
C GLY A 28 4.51 -15.41 -14.15
N LYS A 29 4.76 -14.70 -13.02
CA LYS A 29 3.74 -13.84 -12.37
C LYS A 29 3.10 -12.85 -13.34
N THR A 30 3.94 -12.15 -14.08
CA THR A 30 3.50 -11.16 -15.06
C THR A 30 2.71 -11.82 -16.18
N TYR A 31 3.15 -12.98 -16.67
CA TYR A 31 2.39 -13.77 -17.65
C TYR A 31 1.02 -14.16 -17.10
N ALA A 32 0.95 -14.62 -15.85
CA ALA A 32 -0.31 -14.98 -15.22
C ALA A 32 -1.27 -13.78 -15.12
N LEU A 33 -0.78 -12.64 -14.64
CA LEU A 33 -1.58 -11.41 -14.51
C LEU A 33 -2.08 -10.90 -15.86
N THR A 34 -1.23 -10.80 -16.88
CA THR A 34 -1.67 -10.30 -18.19
C THR A 34 -2.61 -11.28 -18.89
N THR A 35 -2.42 -12.58 -18.69
CA THR A 35 -3.35 -13.62 -19.17
C THR A 35 -4.72 -13.42 -18.53
N LEU A 36 -4.79 -13.30 -17.20
CA LEU A 36 -6.05 -13.13 -16.48
C LEU A 36 -6.75 -11.82 -16.85
N ALA A 37 -6.00 -10.73 -16.98
CA ALA A 37 -6.56 -9.45 -17.44
C ALA A 37 -7.18 -9.58 -18.83
N ALA A 38 -6.47 -10.13 -19.81
CA ALA A 38 -7.00 -10.34 -21.16
C ALA A 38 -8.24 -11.26 -21.15
N ARG A 39 -8.22 -12.31 -20.34
CA ARG A 39 -9.36 -13.23 -20.20
C ARG A 39 -10.58 -12.55 -19.58
N LEU A 40 -10.43 -11.68 -18.57
CA LEU A 40 -11.55 -10.94 -17.97
C LEU A 40 -12.20 -10.00 -19.00
N LEU A 41 -11.39 -9.32 -19.82
CA LEU A 41 -11.90 -8.43 -20.88
C LEU A 41 -12.71 -9.19 -21.94
N VAL A 42 -12.28 -10.39 -22.33
CA VAL A 42 -12.90 -11.14 -23.44
C VAL A 42 -13.96 -12.14 -22.97
N GLU A 43 -13.64 -13.00 -21.99
CA GLU A 43 -14.54 -14.04 -21.48
C GLU A 43 -15.65 -13.47 -20.60
N LYS A 44 -15.37 -12.38 -19.88
CA LYS A 44 -16.32 -11.75 -18.95
C LYS A 44 -16.84 -10.40 -19.40
N ARG A 45 -16.31 -9.86 -20.50
CA ARG A 45 -16.72 -8.55 -21.06
C ARG A 45 -16.64 -7.43 -20.03
N VAL A 46 -15.71 -7.55 -19.08
CA VAL A 46 -15.39 -6.50 -18.10
C VAL A 46 -14.73 -5.36 -18.85
N GLU A 47 -15.10 -4.12 -18.54
CA GLU A 47 -14.42 -2.96 -19.12
C GLU A 47 -13.04 -2.82 -18.49
N ILE A 48 -12.06 -2.33 -19.26
CA ILE A 48 -10.70 -2.20 -18.72
C ILE A 48 -10.62 -1.21 -17.54
N GLY A 49 -11.53 -0.24 -17.50
CA GLY A 49 -11.69 0.69 -16.37
C GLY A 49 -12.30 0.07 -15.11
N GLU A 50 -12.84 -1.15 -15.18
CA GLU A 50 -13.36 -1.91 -14.04
C GLU A 50 -12.30 -2.86 -13.46
N LEU A 51 -11.18 -3.06 -14.14
CA LEU A 51 -10.07 -3.90 -13.65
C LEU A 51 -9.19 -3.10 -12.68
N LEU A 52 -9.17 -3.52 -11.42
CA LEU A 52 -8.22 -3.03 -10.40
C LEU A 52 -7.00 -3.95 -10.32
N VAL A 53 -5.82 -3.39 -10.58
CA VAL A 53 -4.53 -4.07 -10.44
C VAL A 53 -3.61 -3.24 -9.55
N VAL A 54 -3.30 -3.77 -8.36
CA VAL A 54 -2.45 -3.08 -7.38
C VAL A 54 -1.08 -3.73 -7.26
N THR A 55 -0.04 -2.93 -7.04
CA THR A 55 1.33 -3.40 -6.82
C THR A 55 2.06 -2.53 -5.77
N PHE A 56 3.27 -2.91 -5.39
CA PHE A 56 4.03 -2.23 -4.33
C PHE A 56 4.75 -0.98 -4.82
N THR A 57 5.28 -0.97 -6.04
CA THR A 57 6.16 0.10 -6.53
C THR A 57 5.58 0.83 -7.72
N ILE A 58 5.89 2.13 -7.82
CA ILE A 58 5.47 2.96 -8.95
C ILE A 58 6.04 2.41 -10.26
N ALA A 59 7.31 1.98 -10.28
CA ALA A 59 7.93 1.37 -11.45
C ALA A 59 7.17 0.13 -11.95
N ALA A 60 6.72 -0.73 -11.03
CA ALA A 60 5.95 -1.92 -11.38
C ALA A 60 4.56 -1.58 -11.96
N THR A 61 3.96 -0.43 -11.61
CA THR A 61 2.69 -0.01 -12.24
C THR A 61 2.86 0.27 -13.74
N GLY A 62 3.94 0.97 -14.11
CA GLY A 62 4.26 1.28 -15.49
C GLY A 62 4.59 0.03 -16.28
N GLU A 63 5.50 -0.80 -15.75
CA GLU A 63 5.85 -2.08 -16.37
C GLU A 63 4.61 -2.96 -16.60
N LEU A 64 3.75 -3.09 -15.59
CA LEU A 64 2.56 -3.93 -15.70
C LEU A 64 1.55 -3.39 -16.71
N ARG A 65 1.35 -2.06 -16.77
CA ARG A 65 0.50 -1.42 -17.78
C ARG A 65 1.02 -1.70 -19.19
N ASP A 66 2.33 -1.58 -19.41
CA ASP A 66 2.95 -1.85 -20.71
C ASP A 66 2.88 -3.33 -21.09
N ARG A 67 3.01 -4.24 -20.11
CA ARG A 67 2.84 -5.68 -20.33
C ARG A 67 1.42 -6.03 -20.71
N ILE A 68 0.41 -5.48 -20.03
CA ILE A 68 -1.01 -5.65 -20.40
C ILE A 68 -1.21 -5.14 -21.84
N ARG A 69 -0.76 -3.93 -22.15
CA ARG A 69 -0.84 -3.33 -23.50
C ARG A 69 -0.25 -4.25 -24.57
N ALA A 70 0.94 -4.79 -24.33
CA ALA A 70 1.62 -5.68 -25.27
C ALA A 70 0.83 -6.97 -25.50
N THR A 71 0.36 -7.62 -24.42
CA THR A 71 -0.47 -8.84 -24.51
C THR A 71 -1.75 -8.58 -25.29
N LEU A 72 -2.46 -7.47 -25.02
CA LEU A 72 -3.70 -7.14 -25.75
C LEU A 72 -3.45 -6.85 -27.22
N ARG A 73 -2.38 -6.13 -27.57
CA ARG A 73 -2.01 -5.85 -28.98
C ARG A 73 -1.65 -7.13 -29.73
N ALA A 74 -0.85 -8.00 -29.13
CA ALA A 74 -0.48 -9.27 -29.74
C ALA A 74 -1.71 -10.16 -30.00
N ALA A 75 -2.62 -10.24 -29.02
CA ALA A 75 -3.87 -10.98 -29.16
C ALA A 75 -4.79 -10.36 -30.23
N LEU A 76 -4.88 -9.02 -30.29
CA LEU A 76 -5.68 -8.30 -31.27
C LEU A 76 -5.18 -8.52 -32.70
N GLY A 77 -3.87 -8.38 -32.94
CA GLY A 77 -3.28 -8.62 -34.26
C GLY A 77 -3.60 -10.03 -34.75
N ARG A 78 -3.47 -11.03 -33.88
CA ARG A 78 -3.83 -12.42 -34.18
C ARG A 78 -5.33 -12.60 -34.46
N ALA A 79 -6.20 -11.93 -33.72
CA ALA A 79 -7.65 -11.93 -33.97
C ALA A 79 -7.99 -11.31 -35.34
N LYS A 80 -7.27 -10.27 -35.76
CA LYS A 80 -7.35 -9.62 -37.09
C LYS A 80 -6.70 -10.41 -38.23
N GLY A 81 -6.08 -11.55 -37.94
CA GLY A 81 -5.43 -12.41 -38.94
C GLY A 81 -4.00 -11.99 -39.28
N GLU A 82 -3.40 -11.07 -38.51
CA GLU A 82 -2.00 -10.72 -38.65
C GLU A 82 -1.12 -11.88 -38.17
N VAL A 83 -0.13 -12.25 -38.98
CA VAL A 83 0.85 -13.28 -38.64
C VAL A 83 2.05 -12.59 -38.01
N ALA A 84 1.87 -12.10 -36.77
CA ALA A 84 2.97 -11.59 -35.97
C ALA A 84 3.65 -12.77 -35.25
N ASP A 85 4.94 -12.97 -35.54
CA ASP A 85 5.73 -14.14 -35.17
C ASP A 85 5.79 -14.41 -33.66
N SER A 86 5.72 -15.70 -33.29
CA SER A 86 6.14 -16.30 -32.01
C SER A 86 5.49 -15.94 -30.65
N ASP A 87 4.56 -14.99 -30.51
CA ASP A 87 3.95 -14.73 -29.18
C ASP A 87 3.00 -15.87 -28.75
N ARG A 88 3.56 -16.84 -28.01
CA ARG A 88 2.85 -18.01 -27.48
C ARG A 88 1.67 -17.61 -26.59
N GLN A 89 1.77 -16.54 -25.81
CA GLN A 89 0.68 -16.10 -24.94
C GLN A 89 -0.54 -15.70 -25.76
N ALA A 90 -0.32 -14.93 -26.83
CA ALA A 90 -1.39 -14.50 -27.73
C ALA A 90 -2.03 -15.67 -28.48
N VAL A 91 -1.23 -16.68 -28.87
CA VAL A 91 -1.72 -17.93 -29.47
C VAL A 91 -2.61 -18.68 -28.49
N ASP A 92 -2.11 -18.93 -27.28
CA ASP A 92 -2.83 -19.67 -26.23
C ASP A 92 -4.18 -19.00 -25.88
N LEU A 93 -4.20 -17.66 -25.78
CA LEU A 93 -5.42 -16.88 -25.53
C LEU A 93 -6.43 -17.01 -26.67
N LEU A 94 -5.99 -16.88 -27.93
CA LEU A 94 -6.87 -16.96 -29.08
C LEU A 94 -7.47 -18.35 -29.25
N GLU A 95 -6.64 -19.40 -29.13
CA GLU A 95 -7.11 -20.80 -29.17
C GLU A 95 -8.17 -21.06 -28.10
N ARG A 96 -7.95 -20.55 -26.89
CA ARG A 96 -8.93 -20.64 -25.80
C ARG A 96 -10.25 -19.96 -26.16
N TRP A 97 -10.22 -18.70 -26.58
CA TRP A 97 -11.46 -17.96 -26.87
C TRP A 97 -12.23 -18.56 -28.05
N GLN A 98 -11.53 -19.07 -29.06
CA GLN A 98 -12.14 -19.83 -30.15
C GLN A 98 -12.75 -21.15 -29.64
N GLY A 99 -12.07 -21.86 -28.73
CA GLY A 99 -12.60 -23.05 -28.06
C GLY A 99 -13.85 -22.79 -27.21
N LEU A 100 -14.01 -21.56 -26.71
CA LEU A 100 -15.22 -21.08 -26.03
C LEU A 100 -16.32 -20.61 -27.00
N GLY A 101 -16.07 -20.63 -28.31
CA GLY A 101 -17.02 -20.21 -29.34
C GLY A 101 -17.14 -18.70 -29.51
N ILE A 102 -16.17 -17.91 -29.02
CA ILE A 102 -16.14 -16.46 -29.22
C ILE A 102 -15.56 -16.17 -30.61
N ASP A 103 -16.32 -15.46 -31.44
CA ASP A 103 -15.88 -15.10 -32.80
C ASP A 103 -14.67 -14.14 -32.75
N ARG A 104 -13.75 -14.32 -33.70
CA ARG A 104 -12.58 -13.45 -33.89
C ARG A 104 -12.96 -11.99 -34.06
N ALA A 105 -14.09 -11.71 -34.73
CA ALA A 105 -14.58 -10.34 -34.87
C ALA A 105 -14.98 -9.72 -33.52
N ASP A 106 -15.62 -10.47 -32.63
CA ASP A 106 -15.99 -9.98 -31.29
C ASP A 106 -14.76 -9.85 -30.39
N ILE A 107 -13.81 -10.80 -30.45
CA ILE A 107 -12.52 -10.71 -29.75
C ILE A 107 -11.78 -9.44 -30.18
N ALA A 108 -11.63 -9.20 -31.48
CA ALA A 108 -10.95 -8.03 -32.00
C ALA A 108 -11.62 -6.73 -31.54
N ARG A 109 -12.95 -6.67 -31.59
CA ARG A 109 -13.74 -5.51 -31.11
C ARG A 109 -13.51 -5.25 -29.61
N LEU A 110 -13.58 -6.27 -28.77
CA LEU A 110 -13.38 -6.14 -27.32
C LEU A 110 -11.96 -5.69 -26.98
N LEU A 111 -10.96 -6.25 -27.66
CA LEU A 111 -9.55 -5.87 -27.46
C LEU A 111 -9.24 -4.46 -27.99
N ASP A 112 -9.82 -4.06 -29.13
CA ASP A 112 -9.70 -2.68 -29.64
C ASP A 112 -10.29 -1.67 -28.64
N LEU A 113 -11.50 -1.92 -28.11
CA LEU A 113 -12.11 -1.07 -27.09
C LEU A 113 -11.25 -0.98 -25.83
N ALA A 114 -10.77 -2.11 -25.32
CA ALA A 114 -9.90 -2.15 -24.16
C ALA A 114 -8.57 -1.40 -24.39
N LEU A 115 -8.01 -1.45 -25.60
CA LEU A 115 -6.78 -0.72 -25.95
C LEU A 115 -7.01 0.79 -26.07
N LEU A 116 -8.17 1.21 -26.58
CA LEU A 116 -8.56 2.63 -26.63
C LEU A 116 -8.71 3.22 -25.24
N ASP A 117 -9.32 2.49 -24.31
CA ASP A 117 -9.54 2.92 -22.92
C ASP A 117 -8.44 2.49 -21.95
N LEU A 118 -7.30 2.00 -22.44
CA LEU A 118 -6.24 1.45 -21.59
C LEU A 118 -5.69 2.45 -20.57
N ASP A 119 -5.69 3.74 -20.89
CA ASP A 119 -5.23 4.78 -19.96
C ASP A 119 -6.21 4.96 -18.77
N ARG A 120 -7.45 4.47 -18.89
CA ARG A 120 -8.43 4.38 -17.78
C ARG A 120 -8.24 3.13 -16.93
N ALA A 121 -7.33 2.22 -17.29
CA ALA A 121 -7.07 1.01 -16.49
C ALA A 121 -6.55 1.37 -15.10
N ASN A 122 -7.17 0.80 -14.05
CA ASN A 122 -6.80 1.04 -12.66
C ASN A 122 -5.57 0.21 -12.26
N VAL A 123 -4.43 0.50 -12.90
CA VAL A 123 -3.10 -0.04 -12.53
C VAL A 123 -2.38 0.98 -11.67
N MET A 124 -2.28 0.72 -10.37
CA MET A 124 -1.77 1.66 -9.37
C MET A 124 -1.03 0.97 -8.23
N THR A 125 -0.39 1.75 -7.36
CA THR A 125 0.17 1.21 -6.13
C THR A 125 -0.93 0.98 -5.09
N ILE A 126 -0.68 0.17 -4.07
CA ILE A 126 -1.59 0.02 -2.93
C ILE A 126 -1.90 1.39 -2.31
N HIS A 127 -0.89 2.23 -2.11
CA HIS A 127 -1.07 3.59 -1.58
C HIS A 127 -1.95 4.46 -2.50
N GLY A 128 -1.71 4.42 -3.81
CA GLY A 128 -2.52 5.18 -4.77
C GLY A 128 -3.99 4.73 -4.79
N PHE A 129 -4.23 3.43 -4.62
CA PHE A 129 -5.58 2.89 -4.46
C PHE A 129 -6.24 3.41 -3.18
N CYS A 130 -5.58 3.30 -2.03
CA CYS A 130 -6.13 3.80 -0.77
C CYS A 130 -6.41 5.31 -0.82
N GLN A 131 -5.50 6.11 -1.39
CA GLN A 131 -5.69 7.55 -1.55
C GLN A 131 -6.90 7.87 -2.43
N ARG A 132 -7.09 7.14 -3.53
CA ARG A 132 -8.27 7.30 -4.38
C ARG A 132 -9.55 6.97 -3.63
N VAL A 133 -9.60 5.84 -2.93
CA VAL A 133 -10.78 5.45 -2.14
C VAL A 133 -11.11 6.50 -1.09
N LEU A 134 -10.10 7.01 -0.36
CA LEU A 134 -10.30 8.07 0.63
C LEU A 134 -10.81 9.38 -0.01
N GLY A 135 -10.40 9.70 -1.23
CA GLY A 135 -10.89 10.86 -1.97
C GLY A 135 -12.33 10.69 -2.47
N ASP A 136 -12.62 9.54 -3.10
CA ASP A 136 -13.93 9.21 -3.67
C ASP A 136 -15.02 9.15 -2.57
N PHE A 137 -14.63 8.75 -1.35
CA PHE A 137 -15.51 8.65 -0.17
C PHE A 137 -15.19 9.67 0.93
N ALA A 138 -14.55 10.80 0.58
CA ALA A 138 -14.10 11.80 1.55
C ALA A 138 -15.26 12.31 2.43
N PHE A 139 -16.43 12.54 1.83
CA PHE A 139 -17.63 12.99 2.54
C PHE A 139 -18.08 11.99 3.63
N ASP A 140 -18.17 10.71 3.28
CA ASP A 140 -18.61 9.66 4.20
C ASP A 140 -17.60 9.45 5.35
N GLY A 141 -16.31 9.67 5.07
CA GLY A 141 -15.23 9.59 6.05
C GLY A 141 -15.03 10.85 6.90
N GLY A 142 -15.77 11.94 6.65
CA GLY A 142 -15.53 13.24 7.30
C GLY A 142 -14.17 13.85 6.94
N LEU A 143 -13.58 13.43 5.82
CA LEU A 143 -12.29 13.91 5.34
C LEU A 143 -12.47 15.17 4.46
N PRO A 144 -11.47 16.06 4.41
CA PRO A 144 -11.43 17.13 3.42
C PRO A 144 -11.46 16.54 1.99
N PHE A 145 -12.24 17.14 1.09
CA PHE A 145 -12.29 16.73 -0.32
C PHE A 145 -10.92 16.80 -1.02
N ALA A 146 -10.06 17.71 -0.59
CA ALA A 146 -8.66 17.77 -0.98
C ALA A 146 -7.82 17.60 0.29
N PHE A 147 -7.36 16.37 0.54
CA PHE A 147 -6.36 16.09 1.56
C PHE A 147 -5.00 15.90 0.88
N GLU A 148 -3.99 16.58 1.41
CA GLU A 148 -2.61 16.32 1.02
C GLU A 148 -2.06 15.19 1.88
N VAL A 149 -1.42 14.23 1.24
CA VAL A 149 -0.71 13.18 1.96
C VAL A 149 0.55 13.84 2.53
N ALA A 150 0.54 14.05 3.84
CA ALA A 150 1.73 14.48 4.55
C ALA A 150 2.88 13.48 4.30
N GLY A 151 4.11 13.96 4.33
CA GLY A 151 5.30 13.12 4.22
C GLY A 151 5.41 12.10 5.36
N ASP A 152 6.63 11.62 5.63
CA ASP A 152 6.90 10.67 6.72
C ASP A 152 6.52 11.17 8.13
N GLY A 153 6.09 12.42 8.25
CA GLY A 153 5.64 13.04 9.49
C GLY A 153 6.78 13.27 10.48
N ALA A 154 8.05 13.07 10.08
CA ALA A 154 9.20 13.18 10.97
C ALA A 154 9.30 14.59 11.58
N ASP A 155 9.16 15.63 10.76
CA ASP A 155 9.18 17.02 11.22
C ASP A 155 8.01 17.33 12.16
N THR A 156 6.83 16.78 11.88
CA THR A 156 5.63 16.98 12.71
C THR A 156 5.78 16.29 14.06
N LEU A 157 6.27 15.05 14.06
CA LEU A 157 6.57 14.31 15.27
C LEU A 157 7.64 15.02 16.10
N HIS A 158 8.70 15.48 15.45
CA HIS A 158 9.79 16.20 16.11
C HIS A 158 9.29 17.51 16.76
N ALA A 159 8.45 18.27 16.05
CA ALA A 159 7.81 19.46 16.60
C ALA A 159 6.92 19.12 17.82
N ALA A 160 6.09 18.08 17.73
CA ALA A 160 5.22 17.65 18.82
C ALA A 160 6.03 17.22 20.06
N VAL A 161 7.07 16.42 19.88
CA VAL A 161 7.96 15.98 20.98
C VAL A 161 8.71 17.16 21.59
N THR A 162 9.18 18.10 20.76
CA THR A 162 9.87 19.31 21.23
C THR A 162 8.94 20.17 22.08
N ASP A 163 7.68 20.34 21.68
CA ASP A 163 6.71 21.11 22.45
C ASP A 163 6.39 20.46 23.79
N GLU A 164 6.20 19.13 23.83
CA GLU A 164 6.03 18.42 25.11
C GLU A 164 7.27 18.49 26.00
N TRP A 165 8.46 18.37 25.40
CA TRP A 165 9.71 18.53 26.14
C TRP A 165 9.84 19.92 26.75
N ARG A 166 9.46 20.98 26.01
CA ARG A 166 9.46 22.36 26.52
C ARG A 166 8.45 22.56 27.64
N ARG A 167 7.23 22.01 27.50
CA ARG A 167 6.20 22.05 28.55
C ARG A 167 6.72 21.47 29.87
N TRP A 168 7.50 20.39 29.80
CA TRP A 168 8.15 19.81 30.96
C TRP A 168 9.37 20.61 31.45
N ALA A 169 10.27 21.01 30.54
CA ALA A 169 11.57 21.56 30.89
C ALA A 169 11.52 23.01 31.42
N TYR A 170 10.58 23.83 30.96
CA TYR A 170 10.48 25.24 31.34
C TYR A 170 10.10 25.47 32.82
N PRO A 171 9.13 24.75 33.41
CA PRO A 171 8.88 24.86 34.85
C PRO A 171 9.93 24.14 35.71
N ALA A 172 10.70 23.21 35.13
CA ALA A 172 11.67 22.40 35.85
C ALA A 172 12.96 23.16 36.22
N SER A 173 13.62 22.73 37.30
CA SER A 173 14.91 23.30 37.68
C SER A 173 15.99 23.09 36.60
N SER A 174 16.82 24.12 36.38
CA SER A 174 17.90 24.08 35.37
C SER A 174 18.92 22.95 35.59
N LEU A 175 19.10 22.49 36.83
CA LEU A 175 19.94 21.34 37.17
C LEU A 175 19.33 20.03 36.70
N LEU A 176 18.01 19.85 36.89
CA LEU A 176 17.28 18.67 36.45
C LEU A 176 17.26 18.59 34.92
N VAL A 177 17.01 19.71 34.25
CA VAL A 177 17.05 19.80 32.78
C VAL A 177 18.43 19.41 32.25
N ARG A 178 19.52 19.96 32.82
CA ARG A 178 20.90 19.59 32.44
C ARG A 178 21.19 18.11 32.68
N TYR A 179 20.70 17.55 33.78
CA TYR A 179 20.85 16.13 34.07
C TYR A 179 20.12 15.26 33.05
N ALA A 180 18.86 15.57 32.74
CA ALA A 180 18.05 14.85 31.77
C ALA A 180 18.69 14.90 30.37
N MET A 181 19.13 16.08 29.91
CA MET A 181 19.85 16.22 28.64
C MET A 181 21.13 15.38 28.62
N LYS A 182 21.92 15.38 29.71
CA LYS A 182 23.11 14.52 29.82
C LYS A 182 22.79 13.03 29.77
N LYS A 183 21.55 12.64 30.09
CA LYS A 183 21.09 11.25 30.15
C LYS A 183 20.40 10.77 28.88
N GLY A 184 20.36 11.57 27.82
CA GLY A 184 19.73 11.14 26.58
C GLY A 184 18.24 11.51 26.48
N PHE A 185 17.76 12.44 27.33
CA PHE A 185 16.37 12.89 27.34
C PHE A 185 16.24 14.32 26.79
N ALA A 186 17.03 14.70 25.78
CA ALA A 186 16.77 15.89 24.99
C ALA A 186 15.63 15.65 23.97
N ALA A 187 15.05 16.73 23.46
CA ALA A 187 13.95 16.67 22.50
C ALA A 187 14.29 15.80 21.26
N ASP A 188 15.48 15.99 20.67
CA ASP A 188 15.93 15.23 19.49
C ASP A 188 16.04 13.72 19.76
N GLU A 189 16.59 13.37 20.92
CA GLU A 189 16.81 11.97 21.33
C GLU A 189 15.46 11.28 21.60
N LEU A 190 14.53 11.99 22.24
CA LEU A 190 13.16 11.52 22.45
C LEU A 190 12.38 11.40 21.15
N ALA A 191 12.52 12.34 20.21
CA ALA A 191 11.85 12.27 18.91
C ALA A 191 12.34 11.04 18.12
N GLY A 192 13.65 10.80 18.12
CA GLY A 192 14.26 9.60 17.56
C GLY A 192 13.71 8.33 18.22
N TRP A 193 13.63 8.29 19.55
CA TRP A 193 13.06 7.16 20.28
C TRP A 193 11.60 6.91 19.92
N VAL A 194 10.73 7.92 20.00
CA VAL A 194 9.29 7.80 19.75
C VAL A 194 9.00 7.39 18.30
N SER A 195 9.78 7.86 17.33
CA SER A 195 9.58 7.54 15.90
C SER A 195 9.55 6.04 15.60
N GLY A 196 10.30 5.23 16.35
CA GLY A 196 10.31 3.77 16.22
C GLY A 196 9.04 3.06 16.73
N TYR A 197 8.12 3.82 17.32
CA TYR A 197 6.88 3.31 17.92
C TYR A 197 5.62 3.93 17.29
N VAL A 198 5.67 5.15 16.73
CA VAL A 198 4.48 5.84 16.18
C VAL A 198 3.74 5.03 15.10
N ALA A 199 4.47 4.28 14.28
CA ALA A 199 3.88 3.47 13.21
C ALA A 199 3.24 2.15 13.69
N ARG A 200 3.39 1.80 14.98
CA ARG A 200 2.89 0.54 15.54
C ARG A 200 1.53 0.74 16.20
N LEU A 201 0.49 0.39 15.45
CA LEU A 201 -0.92 0.50 15.87
C LEU A 201 -1.33 -0.55 16.93
N ASP A 202 -0.48 -1.56 17.15
CA ASP A 202 -0.65 -2.62 18.14
C ASP A 202 -0.08 -2.27 19.52
N LEU A 203 0.58 -1.11 19.64
CA LEU A 203 1.13 -0.67 20.92
C LEU A 203 0.04 -0.11 21.82
N GLU A 204 -0.11 -0.74 22.98
CA GLU A 204 -0.83 -0.19 24.09
C GLU A 204 0.13 0.70 24.91
N ILE A 205 -0.18 2.00 25.01
CA ILE A 205 0.53 2.88 25.93
C ILE A 205 0.06 2.54 27.33
N VAL A 206 0.78 1.61 27.97
CA VAL A 206 0.63 1.36 29.40
C VAL A 206 1.33 2.51 30.13
N GLY A 207 0.61 3.61 30.33
CA GLY A 207 1.05 4.67 31.22
C GLY A 207 1.26 4.11 32.63
N ALA A 208 2.30 4.60 33.32
CA ALA A 208 2.58 4.27 34.72
C ALA A 208 1.28 4.35 35.54
N ASP A 209 0.92 3.25 36.20
CA ASP A 209 -0.25 3.12 37.06
C ASP A 209 -0.60 4.43 37.79
N THR A 210 -1.74 5.03 37.44
CA THR A 210 -2.47 5.94 38.36
C THR A 210 -3.18 5.16 39.47
N SER A 211 -2.94 3.86 39.57
CA SER A 211 -3.41 2.93 40.60
C SER A 211 -2.26 2.26 41.34
N THR A 212 -1.33 3.05 41.89
CA THR A 212 -0.61 2.65 43.10
C THR A 212 -0.29 3.89 43.93
N GLU A 213 -0.74 3.88 45.17
CA GLU A 213 -0.54 4.88 46.24
C GLU A 213 0.93 5.16 46.63
N ALA A 214 1.90 4.92 45.75
CA ALA A 214 3.31 5.08 46.10
C ALA A 214 4.19 5.40 44.90
N ALA A 215 3.85 6.46 44.16
CA ALA A 215 4.90 7.40 43.81
C ALA A 215 4.34 8.76 43.45
N SER A 216 5.06 9.77 43.89
CA SER A 216 5.16 11.09 43.27
C SER A 216 5.60 11.04 41.79
N SER A 217 5.45 9.92 41.08
CA SER A 217 6.10 9.54 39.82
C SER A 217 5.48 10.14 38.56
N GLY A 218 5.35 11.45 38.52
CA GLY A 218 5.63 12.19 37.29
C GLY A 218 7.09 12.63 37.29
N LEU A 219 7.52 13.33 36.24
CA LEU A 219 8.79 14.07 36.28
C LEU A 219 8.83 15.08 37.45
N ASP A 220 7.66 15.49 37.96
CA ASP A 220 7.50 16.31 39.16
C ASP A 220 8.04 15.64 40.42
N GLY A 221 7.90 14.32 40.59
CA GLY A 221 8.50 13.61 41.73
C GLY A 221 10.02 13.50 41.64
N LEU A 222 10.55 13.51 40.43
CA LEU A 222 11.99 13.59 40.19
C LEU A 222 12.52 14.98 40.59
N GLU A 223 11.72 16.02 40.36
CA GLU A 223 12.03 17.38 40.79
C GLU A 223 11.92 17.55 42.31
N ASP A 224 10.92 16.98 42.96
CA ASP A 224 10.80 16.99 44.42
C ASP A 224 11.93 16.20 45.10
N ALA A 225 12.28 15.04 44.54
CA ALA A 225 13.43 14.25 45.00
C ALA A 225 14.75 15.01 44.82
N TRP A 226 14.94 15.70 43.70
CA TRP A 226 16.09 16.56 43.46
C TRP A 226 16.15 17.75 44.43
N ARG A 227 15.04 18.47 44.61
CA ARG A 227 14.93 19.59 45.56
C ARG A 227 15.14 19.15 47.01
N ALA A 228 14.74 17.94 47.38
CA ALA A 228 15.01 17.36 48.70
C ALA A 228 16.50 17.00 48.87
N ALA A 229 17.13 16.41 47.86
CA ALA A 229 18.55 16.07 47.88
C ALA A 229 19.45 17.31 47.98
N VAL A 230 19.14 18.38 47.24
CA VAL A 230 19.89 19.65 47.27
C VAL A 230 19.77 20.35 48.62
N ARG A 231 18.60 20.31 49.28
CA ARG A 231 18.41 20.87 50.63
C ARG A 231 19.21 20.15 51.71
N LYS A 232 19.51 18.86 51.53
CA LYS A 232 20.26 18.03 52.48
C LYS A 232 21.78 18.17 52.34
N ALA A 233 22.25 18.75 51.23
CA ALA A 233 23.66 18.96 50.91
C ALA A 233 24.17 20.38 51.26
N ARG A 234 23.34 21.20 51.93
CA ARG A 234 23.66 22.55 52.40
C ARG A 234 23.76 22.55 53.92
#